data_AF-I6ZHU1-F1
#
_entry.id   AF-I6ZHU1-F1
#
_cell.length_a   1.000
_cell.length_b   1.000
_cell.length_c   1.000
_cell.angle_alpha   90.00
_cell.angle_beta   90.00
_cell.angle_gamma   90.00
#
_symmetry.space_group_name_H-M   'P 1'
#
loop_
_entity.id
_entity.type
_entity.pdbx_description
1 polymer ?
#
loop_
_entity_poly.entity_id
_entity_poly.type
_entity_poly.pdbx_seq_one_letter_code
_entity_poly.pdbx_strand_id
1 'polypeptide(L)'
;MAGNQQRDYEKRKGMLENTAGSFPALSGFEKNVVIATTLFKDHGTQVGVIEAGVGHILDTTNVFSEESVITSVPTAISVDHSEILGETVEDIVEHRYALGENEGSCLWVPSLQKA
;
A
#
# COMPACT_ATOMS: atom_id res chain seq x y z
N MET A 1 4.45 -22.00 17.32
CA MET A 1 4.08 -20.96 16.33
C MET A 1 3.36 -19.74 16.96
N ALA A 2 2.69 -19.85 18.12
CA ALA A 2 2.02 -18.71 18.78
C ALA A 2 2.94 -17.62 19.38
N GLY A 3 4.20 -17.93 19.68
CA GLY A 3 5.13 -17.00 20.36
C GLY A 3 5.74 -15.90 19.47
N ASN A 4 5.65 -15.99 18.14
CA ASN A 4 6.06 -14.89 17.25
C ASN A 4 4.97 -13.83 17.13
N GLN A 5 3.72 -14.25 16.91
CA GLN A 5 2.61 -13.31 16.71
C GLN A 5 2.39 -12.36 17.89
N GLN A 6 2.54 -12.83 19.12
CA GLN A 6 2.42 -11.96 20.29
C GLN A 6 3.56 -10.94 20.36
N ARG A 7 4.80 -11.33 20.04
CA ARG A 7 5.95 -10.42 20.02
C ARG A 7 5.83 -9.37 18.92
N ASP A 8 5.37 -9.79 17.75
CA ASP A 8 5.13 -8.89 16.62
C ASP A 8 4.00 -7.89 16.92
N TYR A 9 2.97 -8.33 17.65
CA TYR A 9 1.89 -7.47 18.12
C TYR A 9 2.39 -6.42 19.12
N GLU A 10 3.13 -6.81 20.16
CA GLU A 10 3.65 -5.85 21.14
C GLU A 10 4.65 -4.87 20.49
N LYS A 11 5.49 -5.35 19.56
CA LYS A 11 6.40 -4.49 18.81
C LYS A 11 5.64 -3.46 17.97
N ARG A 12 4.61 -3.90 17.23
CA ARG A 12 3.71 -3.00 16.49
C ARG A 12 3.01 -1.99 17.39
N LYS A 13 2.51 -2.44 18.54
CA LYS A 13 1.83 -1.57 19.50
C LYS A 13 2.76 -0.47 20.02
N GLY A 14 3.98 -0.83 20.41
CA GLY A 14 4.98 0.16 20.82
C GLY A 14 5.34 1.14 19.71
N MET A 15 5.44 0.68 18.46
CA MET A 15 5.63 1.56 17.30
C MET A 15 4.43 2.49 17.08
N LEU A 16 3.19 1.99 17.17
CA LEU A 16 1.98 2.80 17.06
C LEU A 16 1.95 3.92 18.09
N GLU A 17 2.22 3.60 19.35
CA GLU A 17 2.28 4.58 20.44
C GLU A 17 3.35 5.66 20.18
N ASN A 18 4.52 5.25 19.71
CA ASN A 18 5.62 6.16 19.36
C ASN A 18 5.29 7.03 18.15
N THR A 19 4.74 6.45 17.08
CA THR A 19 4.35 7.18 15.85
C THR A 19 3.19 8.12 16.14
N ALA A 20 2.22 7.75 16.99
CA ALA A 20 1.13 8.62 17.39
C ALA A 20 1.62 9.86 18.15
N GLY A 21 2.64 9.70 19.01
CA GLY A 21 3.27 10.82 19.71
C GLY A 21 4.15 11.70 18.81
N SER A 22 4.85 11.08 17.85
CA SER A 22 5.80 11.78 16.97
C SER A 22 5.12 12.46 15.77
N PHE A 23 3.99 11.92 15.32
CA PHE A 23 3.26 12.36 14.13
C PHE A 23 1.74 12.43 14.40
N PRO A 24 1.30 13.39 15.24
CA PRO A 24 -0.12 13.47 15.63
C PRO A 24 -1.04 13.79 14.46
N ALA A 25 -0.54 14.50 13.44
CA ALA A 25 -1.30 14.93 12.27
C ALA A 25 -1.58 13.82 11.24
N LEU A 26 -0.87 12.68 11.32
CA LEU A 26 -1.10 11.57 10.38
C LEU A 26 -2.41 10.83 10.69
N SER A 27 -3.12 10.44 9.65
CA SER A 27 -4.24 9.51 9.69
C SER A 27 -3.80 8.13 10.18
N GLY A 28 -4.78 7.29 10.54
CA GLY A 28 -4.51 5.91 10.97
C GLY A 28 -3.82 5.07 9.89
N PHE A 29 -4.21 5.25 8.62
CA PHE A 29 -3.61 4.54 7.49
C PHE A 29 -2.16 4.97 7.28
N GLU A 30 -1.89 6.28 7.32
CA GLU A 30 -0.52 6.79 7.16
C GLU A 30 0.41 6.28 8.26
N LYS A 31 -0.07 6.24 9.50
CA LYS A 31 0.67 5.63 10.61
C LYS A 31 0.96 4.16 10.36
N ASN A 32 0.01 3.39 9.83
CA ASN A 32 0.23 1.98 9.50
C ASN A 32 1.29 1.79 8.42
N VAL A 33 1.31 2.62 7.37
CA VAL A 33 2.35 2.55 6.32
C VAL A 33 3.74 2.80 6.89
N VAL A 34 3.90 3.81 7.75
CA VAL A 34 5.18 4.10 8.43
C VAL A 34 5.63 2.91 9.31
N ILE A 35 4.70 2.28 10.01
CA ILE A 35 5.02 1.16 10.90
C ILE A 35 5.37 -0.10 10.11
N ALA A 36 4.62 -0.41 9.06
CA ALA A 36 4.87 -1.56 8.20
C ALA A 36 6.25 -1.45 7.54
N THR A 37 6.58 -0.28 6.98
CA THR A 37 7.88 -0.03 6.34
C THR A 37 9.04 -0.10 7.33
N THR A 38 8.86 0.45 8.54
CA THR A 38 9.85 0.33 9.62
C THR A 38 10.09 -1.12 10.01
N LEU A 39 9.02 -1.93 10.10
CA LEU A 39 9.14 -3.35 10.42
C LEU A 39 9.85 -4.12 9.31
N PHE A 40 9.57 -3.85 8.04
CA PHE A 40 10.29 -4.49 6.93
C PHE A 40 11.78 -4.17 6.98
N LYS A 41 12.14 -2.91 7.26
CA LYS A 41 13.53 -2.51 7.44
C LYS A 41 14.20 -3.25 8.60
N ASP A 42 13.55 -3.31 9.77
CA ASP A 42 14.07 -3.97 10.96
C ASP A 42 14.32 -5.48 10.77
N HIS A 43 13.50 -6.13 9.94
CA HIS A 43 13.63 -7.56 9.65
C HIS A 43 14.62 -7.86 8.51
N GLY A 44 15.24 -6.83 7.91
CA GLY A 44 16.12 -7.01 6.76
C GLY A 44 15.38 -7.52 5.53
N THR A 45 14.10 -7.15 5.38
CA THR A 45 13.29 -7.52 4.21
C THR A 45 13.92 -6.98 2.94
N GLN A 46 14.24 -7.87 2.00
CA GLN A 46 14.86 -7.52 0.71
C GLN A 46 13.80 -7.12 -0.33
N VAL A 47 12.63 -7.76 -0.28
CA VAL A 47 11.48 -7.49 -1.15
C VAL A 47 10.22 -7.50 -0.28
N GLY A 48 9.48 -6.39 -0.28
CA GLY A 48 8.19 -6.27 0.39
C GLY A 48 7.05 -6.17 -0.62
N VAL A 49 5.93 -6.81 -0.34
CA VAL A 49 4.69 -6.61 -1.08
C VAL A 49 3.80 -5.68 -0.25
N ILE A 50 3.38 -4.58 -0.85
CA ILE A 50 2.56 -3.56 -0.21
C ILE A 50 1.27 -3.45 -1.01
N GLU A 51 0.15 -3.74 -0.34
CA GLU A 51 -1.17 -3.51 -0.90
C GLU A 51 -1.48 -2.02 -0.83
N ALA A 52 -1.83 -1.42 -1.98
CA ALA A 52 -2.35 -0.06 -2.02
C ALA A 52 -3.71 -0.02 -1.31
N GLY A 53 -3.98 1.06 -0.56
CA GLY A 53 -5.26 1.24 0.12
C GLY A 53 -6.39 1.53 -0.86
N VAL A 54 -6.63 2.80 -1.18
CA VAL A 54 -7.72 3.22 -2.07
C VAL A 54 -7.18 4.08 -3.20
N GLY A 55 -7.45 3.67 -4.43
CA GLY A 55 -6.84 4.27 -5.61
C GLY A 55 -5.34 4.01 -5.65
N HIS A 56 -4.58 4.92 -6.26
CA HIS A 56 -3.13 4.86 -6.22
C HIS A 56 -2.48 6.25 -6.12
N ILE A 57 -2.88 7.22 -6.94
CA ILE A 57 -2.27 8.57 -6.96
C ILE A 57 -2.17 9.21 -5.57
N LEU A 58 -3.27 9.18 -4.82
CA LEU A 58 -3.39 9.80 -3.50
C LEU A 58 -3.20 8.82 -2.34
N ASP A 59 -2.84 7.57 -2.65
CA ASP A 59 -2.68 6.55 -1.63
C ASP A 59 -1.36 6.74 -0.89
N THR A 60 -1.37 6.60 0.44
CA THR A 60 -0.15 6.78 1.24
C THR A 60 0.97 5.80 0.85
N THR A 61 0.63 4.64 0.30
CA THR A 61 1.63 3.68 -0.14
C THR A 61 2.41 4.16 -1.37
N ASN A 62 1.97 5.20 -2.07
CA ASN A 62 2.68 5.83 -3.18
C ASN A 62 3.84 6.77 -2.74
N VAL A 63 4.47 6.48 -1.60
CA VAL A 63 5.59 7.26 -1.04
C VAL A 63 6.96 6.72 -1.47
N PHE A 64 7.00 5.52 -2.06
CA PHE A 64 8.26 4.90 -2.49
C PHE A 64 8.77 5.54 -3.77
N SER A 65 10.10 5.73 -3.83
CA SER A 65 10.73 6.18 -5.07
C SER A 65 10.57 5.13 -6.16
N GLU A 66 10.54 5.60 -7.40
CA GLU A 66 10.45 4.75 -8.60
C GLU A 66 11.54 3.67 -8.63
N GLU A 67 12.77 4.03 -8.24
CA GLU A 67 13.91 3.09 -8.15
C GLU A 67 13.70 1.96 -7.13
N SER A 68 12.82 2.16 -6.14
CA SER A 68 12.51 1.15 -5.12
C SER A 68 11.37 0.21 -5.54
N VAL A 69 10.61 0.55 -6.58
CA VAL A 69 9.45 -0.21 -7.04
C VAL A 69 9.88 -1.15 -8.17
N ILE A 70 9.96 -2.45 -7.85
CA ILE A 70 10.34 -3.48 -8.83
C ILE A 70 9.22 -3.71 -9.87
N THR A 71 7.97 -3.69 -9.42
CA THR A 71 6.80 -3.93 -10.28
C THR A 71 5.54 -3.41 -9.60
N SER A 72 4.56 -3.04 -10.41
CA SER A 72 3.19 -2.72 -9.97
C SER A 72 2.24 -3.77 -10.52
N VAL A 73 1.27 -4.15 -9.69
CA VAL A 73 0.30 -5.22 -10.01
C VAL A 73 -1.11 -4.68 -9.82
N PRO A 74 -1.65 -3.91 -10.79
CA PRO A 74 -3.05 -3.53 -10.74
C PRO A 74 -3.91 -4.79 -10.85
N THR A 75 -4.74 -5.02 -9.83
CA THR A 75 -5.70 -6.11 -9.79
C THR A 75 -7.03 -5.69 -10.42
N ALA A 76 -8.05 -6.56 -10.35
CA ALA A 76 -9.38 -6.34 -10.88
C ALA A 76 -9.90 -4.91 -10.59
N ILE A 77 -10.31 -4.20 -11.65
CA ILE A 77 -10.93 -2.89 -11.51
C ILE A 77 -12.43 -3.10 -11.39
N SER A 78 -12.98 -2.74 -10.24
CA SER A 78 -14.41 -2.59 -10.02
C SER A 78 -14.71 -1.13 -9.69
N VAL A 79 -15.92 -0.68 -10.02
CA VAL A 79 -16.45 0.58 -9.50
C VAL A 79 -16.68 0.38 -8.00
N ASP A 80 -15.75 0.86 -7.20
CA ASP A 80 -15.78 0.86 -5.74
C ASP A 80 -15.25 2.22 -5.27
N HIS A 81 -15.69 2.70 -4.11
CA HIS A 81 -15.29 4.01 -3.57
C HIS A 81 -15.44 5.20 -4.55
N SER A 82 -16.59 5.29 -5.24
CA SER A 82 -16.86 6.32 -6.26
C SER A 82 -16.73 7.77 -5.76
N GLU A 83 -16.91 8.00 -4.45
CA GLU A 83 -16.71 9.32 -3.82
C GLU A 83 -15.24 9.79 -3.84
N ILE A 84 -14.28 8.87 -4.04
CA ILE A 84 -12.84 9.13 -4.05
C ILE A 84 -12.25 8.93 -5.44
N LEU A 85 -12.75 7.95 -6.20
CA LEU A 85 -12.13 7.49 -7.45
C LEU A 85 -12.84 7.99 -8.72
N GLY A 86 -13.99 8.67 -8.59
CA GLY A 86 -14.83 9.10 -9.70
C GLY A 86 -15.96 8.11 -10.00
N GLU A 87 -16.87 8.52 -10.89
CA GLU A 87 -18.07 7.76 -11.21
C GLU A 87 -17.89 6.84 -12.43
N THR A 88 -16.84 7.06 -13.22
CA THR A 88 -16.58 6.29 -14.45
C THR A 88 -15.42 5.33 -14.28
N VAL A 89 -15.37 4.30 -15.13
CA VAL A 89 -14.25 3.35 -15.16
C VAL A 89 -12.98 4.08 -15.58
N GLU A 90 -13.10 5.04 -16.48
CA GLU A 90 -12.04 5.93 -16.94
C GLU A 90 -11.41 6.70 -15.77
N ASP A 91 -12.21 7.33 -14.91
CA ASP A 91 -11.73 8.05 -13.72
C ASP A 91 -10.95 7.12 -12.76
N ILE A 92 -11.44 5.90 -12.59
CA ILE A 92 -10.81 4.88 -11.72
C ILE A 92 -9.50 4.38 -12.32
N VAL A 93 -9.45 4.21 -13.64
CA VAL A 93 -8.24 3.82 -14.36
C VAL A 93 -7.19 4.93 -14.23
N GLU A 94 -7.55 6.20 -14.44
CA GLU A 94 -6.60 7.30 -14.27
C GLU A 94 -5.99 7.33 -12.85
N HIS A 95 -6.82 7.15 -11.82
CA HIS A 95 -6.34 7.08 -10.44
C HIS A 95 -5.45 5.88 -10.11
N ARG A 96 -5.61 4.76 -10.81
CA ARG A 96 -4.89 3.51 -10.55
C ARG A 96 -3.62 3.34 -11.39
N TYR A 97 -3.55 3.98 -12.57
CA TYR A 97 -2.47 3.77 -13.55
C TYR A 97 -1.43 4.90 -13.61
N ALA A 98 -1.46 5.87 -12.68
CA ALA A 98 -0.44 6.92 -12.64
C ALA A 98 1.00 6.43 -12.38
N LEU A 99 1.22 5.14 -12.13
CA LEU A 99 2.55 4.50 -12.21
C LEU A 99 3.07 4.32 -13.66
N GLY A 100 2.36 4.83 -14.65
CA GLY A 100 2.60 4.58 -16.07
C GLY A 100 3.76 5.33 -16.73
N GLU A 101 4.56 6.13 -16.00
CA GLU A 101 5.76 6.76 -16.58
C GLU A 101 7.05 5.94 -16.35
N ASN A 102 6.96 4.74 -15.77
CA ASN A 102 8.12 3.88 -15.54
C ASN A 102 8.33 2.80 -16.61
N GLU A 103 9.61 2.60 -16.97
CA GLU A 103 10.11 1.44 -17.73
C GLU A 103 10.10 0.13 -16.90
N GLY A 104 9.65 0.19 -15.64
CA GLY A 104 9.38 -0.96 -14.78
C GLY A 104 8.14 -1.73 -15.24
N SER A 105 8.25 -3.05 -15.36
CA SER A 105 7.17 -3.90 -15.87
C SER A 105 5.92 -3.85 -14.99
N CYS A 106 4.85 -3.22 -15.49
CA CYS A 106 3.50 -3.36 -14.95
C CYS A 106 2.97 -4.75 -15.30
N LEU A 107 2.70 -5.57 -14.29
CA LEU A 107 2.13 -6.90 -14.50
C LEU A 107 0.61 -6.81 -14.38
N TRP A 108 -0.07 -6.81 -15.52
CA TRP A 108 -1.52 -6.84 -15.54
C TRP A 108 -2.03 -8.26 -15.23
N VAL A 109 -2.78 -8.39 -14.14
CA VAL A 109 -3.43 -9.65 -13.76
C VAL A 109 -4.93 -9.47 -13.95
N PRO A 110 -5.51 -9.94 -15.09
CA PRO A 110 -6.96 -9.90 -15.28
C PRO A 110 -7.64 -10.64 -14.13
N SER A 111 -8.80 -10.14 -13.72
CA SER A 111 -9.62 -10.88 -12.77
C SER A 111 -9.97 -12.24 -13.39
N LEU A 112 -9.58 -13.32 -12.71
CA LEU A 112 -10.15 -14.63 -12.96
C LEU A 112 -11.59 -14.57 -12.44
N GLN A 113 -12.50 -14.07 -13.28
CA GLN A 113 -13.91 -14.36 -13.08
C GLN A 113 -14.04 -15.88 -13.17
N LYS A 114 -14.29 -16.53 -12.04
CA LYS A 114 -14.68 -17.95 -12.03
C LYS A 114 -15.90 -18.09 -12.96
N ALA A 115 -15.71 -18.84 -14.04
CA ALA A 115 -16.80 -19.39 -14.85
C ALA A 115 -17.64 -20.37 -14.01
#